data_AF-A0A1C6B7V7-F1
#
_entry.id   AF-A0A1C6B7V7-F1
#
_cell.length_a   1.000
_cell.length_b   1.000
_cell.length_c   1.000
_cell.angle_alpha   90.00
_cell.angle_beta   90.00
_cell.angle_gamma   90.00
#
_symmetry.space_group_name_H-M   'P 1'
#
loop_
_entity.id
_entity.type
_entity.pdbx_description
1 polymer ?
#
loop_
_entity_poly.entity_id
_entity_poly.type
_entity_poly.pdbx_seq_one_letter_code
_entity_poly.pdbx_strand_id
1 'polypeptide(L)'
;MKKRILSMVLALSMLISFMPIIASAATSGTCGDNLTWTFDNGTLTISGTGEMEDYYWEENHRAPWFKNRESIKNVVIEEGATNISTYAFYCCSNLINITISNSVTNIESDAFATCSSLTNITIPNSVMSIEEFAIIDCDNLESITISNSVTNIGDGLCYRCSNLKNIYVDKNNQYYSSENGILFNKDKSKLIKYPDGKINKQCIIPDNVTDIGEYAFAACSSLTSITIPNSVTSISDRAFYYCSSLTSITIPNSVTSIGGSAFNSCSSLTNITIPNSVTSIGGSAFNSCSSLTNITIPNSVTCIDAYTFMRCSSLTSITIPNSVTSIEYGAFNECSSLTDVYYTGTKAEWEKIDIDNSYNGNDDLLNATIHYSDIAPSTIYSADKVSTQITSGKLKITLNVDDNINNATVYVAFRNKGKIVDVKKSTLSNLKAEVSLSNKTYTDIDIYIWNDRQQPYTYVKRV
;
A
#
# COMPACT_ATOMS: atom_id res chain seq x y z
N MET A 1 -36.40 -60.52 19.60
CA MET A 1 -36.85 -59.28 20.27
C MET A 1 -35.61 -58.40 20.49
N LYS A 2 -35.54 -57.24 19.82
CA LYS A 2 -34.53 -56.14 19.92
C LYS A 2 -33.06 -56.46 19.52
N LYS A 3 -32.69 -56.14 18.26
CA LYS A 3 -31.87 -54.97 17.78
C LYS A 3 -30.35 -55.21 17.93
N ARG A 4 -29.45 -54.98 16.97
CA ARG A 4 -29.39 -54.63 15.53
C ARG A 4 -27.93 -54.96 15.11
N ILE A 5 -27.74 -55.81 14.10
CA ILE A 5 -27.26 -55.52 12.73
C ILE A 5 -25.73 -55.54 12.53
N LEU A 6 -25.37 -56.59 11.78
CA LEU A 6 -24.18 -57.01 11.08
C LEU A 6 -23.74 -56.03 9.98
N SER A 7 -22.43 -55.90 9.70
CA SER A 7 -21.93 -55.43 8.40
C SER A 7 -20.46 -55.82 8.15
N MET A 8 -20.29 -56.92 7.41
CA MET A 8 -19.13 -57.38 6.62
C MET A 8 -19.75 -58.48 5.73
N VAL A 9 -19.66 -58.60 4.40
CA VAL A 9 -18.85 -58.05 3.31
C VAL A 9 -19.54 -58.46 1.97
N LEU A 10 -19.35 -57.66 0.90
CA LEU A 10 -19.46 -57.90 -0.57
C LEU A 10 -20.81 -58.27 -1.25
N ALA A 11 -21.28 -57.40 -2.16
CA ALA A 11 -21.38 -57.71 -3.61
C ALA A 11 -21.69 -56.46 -4.48
N LEU A 12 -20.88 -56.38 -5.54
CA LEU A 12 -20.86 -55.56 -6.77
C LEU A 12 -22.24 -55.22 -7.41
N SER A 13 -22.43 -53.99 -7.89
CA SER A 13 -23.24 -53.73 -9.10
C SER A 13 -22.86 -52.42 -9.80
N MET A 14 -22.96 -52.47 -11.13
CA MET A 14 -22.51 -51.53 -12.16
C MET A 14 -22.87 -50.06 -11.91
N LEU A 15 -21.86 -49.20 -11.94
CA LEU A 15 -22.01 -47.80 -12.34
C LEU A 15 -21.33 -47.64 -13.69
N ILE A 16 -22.13 -47.57 -14.75
CA ILE A 16 -21.69 -47.06 -16.04
C ILE A 16 -21.22 -45.63 -15.77
N SER A 17 -19.91 -45.44 -15.81
CA SER A 17 -19.28 -44.14 -15.78
C SER A 17 -19.79 -43.34 -16.97
N PHE A 18 -20.64 -42.35 -16.73
CA PHE A 18 -20.72 -41.19 -17.61
C PHE A 18 -19.41 -40.43 -17.47
N MET A 19 -18.35 -40.95 -18.10
CA MET A 19 -17.23 -40.10 -18.47
C MET A 19 -17.82 -39.10 -19.46
N PRO A 20 -17.84 -37.79 -19.15
CA PRO A 20 -18.07 -36.82 -20.20
C PRO A 20 -17.04 -37.13 -21.29
N ILE A 21 -17.49 -37.19 -22.54
CA ILE A 21 -16.58 -37.22 -23.69
C ILE A 21 -15.85 -35.89 -23.61
N ILE A 22 -14.68 -35.88 -22.97
CA ILE A 22 -13.78 -34.75 -23.00
C ILE A 22 -13.34 -34.71 -24.45
N ALA A 23 -13.93 -33.80 -25.23
CA ALA A 23 -13.42 -33.48 -26.54
C ALA A 23 -11.93 -33.19 -26.36
N SER A 24 -11.08 -33.99 -27.01
CA SER A 24 -9.64 -33.81 -26.97
C SER A 24 -9.33 -32.34 -27.28
N ALA A 25 -8.53 -31.71 -26.43
CA ALA A 25 -8.11 -30.34 -26.68
C ALA A 25 -7.47 -30.24 -28.07
N ALA A 26 -7.76 -29.17 -28.80
CA ALA A 26 -7.20 -28.98 -30.13
C ALA A 26 -5.67 -29.00 -30.05
N THR A 27 -5.02 -29.52 -31.08
CA THR A 27 -3.56 -29.56 -31.20
C THR A 27 -3.05 -28.66 -32.32
N SER A 28 -3.94 -27.96 -33.01
CA SER A 28 -3.60 -26.93 -33.98
C SER A 28 -4.82 -26.06 -34.31
N GLY A 29 -4.59 -24.91 -34.93
CA GLY A 29 -5.63 -24.00 -35.40
C GLY A 29 -5.06 -22.68 -35.89
N THR A 30 -5.93 -21.69 -36.05
CA THR A 30 -5.55 -20.30 -36.34
C THR A 30 -5.51 -19.48 -35.05
N CYS A 31 -4.78 -18.37 -35.06
CA CYS A 31 -4.68 -17.42 -33.94
C CYS A 31 -4.51 -15.97 -34.44
N GLY A 32 -5.12 -15.67 -35.58
CA GLY A 32 -4.97 -14.45 -36.36
C GLY A 32 -5.21 -14.75 -37.84
N ASP A 33 -5.32 -13.72 -38.68
CA ASP A 33 -5.67 -13.86 -40.10
C ASP A 33 -4.71 -14.77 -40.88
N ASN A 34 -3.41 -14.70 -40.55
CA ASN A 34 -2.34 -15.41 -41.24
C ASN A 34 -1.38 -16.11 -40.25
N LEU A 35 -1.84 -16.31 -39.01
CA LEU A 35 -1.13 -17.03 -37.97
C LEU A 35 -1.83 -18.34 -37.64
N THR A 36 -1.02 -19.36 -37.45
CA THR A 36 -1.43 -20.70 -37.03
C THR A 36 -0.69 -21.10 -35.77
N TRP A 37 -1.29 -21.99 -35.01
CA TRP A 37 -0.63 -22.59 -33.86
C TRP A 37 -0.66 -24.11 -33.96
N THR A 38 0.32 -24.76 -33.35
CA THR A 38 0.37 -26.21 -33.15
C THR A 38 0.79 -26.52 -31.72
N PHE A 39 0.28 -27.61 -31.16
CA PHE A 39 0.64 -28.10 -29.84
C PHE A 39 1.05 -29.57 -29.94
N ASP A 40 2.34 -29.83 -29.74
CA ASP A 40 2.92 -31.17 -29.73
C ASP A 40 3.86 -31.35 -28.54
N ASN A 41 3.70 -32.47 -27.82
CA ASN A 41 4.58 -32.89 -26.73
C ASN A 41 4.93 -31.78 -25.71
N GLY A 42 3.95 -30.95 -25.35
CA GLY A 42 4.13 -29.86 -24.38
C GLY A 42 4.73 -28.57 -24.95
N THR A 43 4.92 -28.50 -26.27
CA THR A 43 5.40 -27.31 -26.97
C THR A 43 4.26 -26.72 -27.78
N LEU A 44 3.93 -25.45 -27.51
CA LEU A 44 3.05 -24.63 -28.32
C LEU A 44 3.92 -23.82 -29.29
N THR A 45 3.70 -23.99 -30.59
CA THR A 45 4.40 -23.22 -31.64
C THR A 45 3.42 -22.33 -32.36
N ILE A 46 3.74 -21.05 -32.50
CA ILE A 46 3.00 -20.06 -33.29
C ILE A 46 3.81 -19.74 -34.56
N SER A 47 3.18 -19.92 -35.72
CA SER A 47 3.81 -19.85 -37.04
C SER A 47 2.96 -19.04 -38.02
N GLY A 48 3.60 -18.39 -38.97
CA GLY A 48 2.95 -17.58 -40.00
C GLY A 48 3.39 -16.13 -39.92
N THR A 49 2.59 -15.21 -40.45
CA THR A 49 2.95 -13.78 -40.50
C THR A 49 1.79 -12.89 -40.06
N GLY A 50 2.07 -11.83 -39.31
CA GLY A 50 1.07 -10.85 -38.90
C GLY A 50 0.77 -10.88 -37.41
N GLU A 51 -0.36 -10.32 -37.03
CA GLU A 51 -0.74 -10.11 -35.63
C GLU A 51 -1.51 -11.31 -35.06
N MET A 52 -1.20 -11.65 -33.81
CA MET A 52 -2.07 -12.49 -32.98
C MET A 52 -3.34 -11.70 -32.67
N GLU A 53 -4.49 -12.37 -32.74
CA GLU A 53 -5.77 -11.77 -32.34
C GLU A 53 -5.82 -11.54 -30.81
N ASP A 54 -6.60 -10.54 -30.38
CA ASP A 54 -6.77 -10.22 -28.95
C ASP A 54 -7.63 -11.27 -28.25
N TYR A 55 -7.21 -11.65 -27.05
CA TYR A 55 -7.94 -12.57 -26.18
C TYR A 55 -8.44 -11.86 -24.93
N TYR A 56 -9.43 -12.48 -24.27
CA TYR A 56 -10.00 -12.03 -23.01
C TYR A 56 -10.16 -13.21 -22.06
N TRP A 57 -10.24 -12.92 -20.75
CA TRP A 57 -10.40 -13.93 -19.71
C TRP A 57 -11.76 -14.68 -19.77
N GLU A 58 -12.77 -14.07 -20.41
CA GLU A 58 -14.11 -14.63 -20.57
C GLU A 58 -14.13 -15.86 -21.50
N GLU A 59 -14.97 -16.85 -21.18
CA GLU A 59 -14.92 -18.19 -21.79
C GLU A 59 -14.97 -18.22 -23.33
N ASN A 60 -15.59 -17.22 -23.96
CA ASN A 60 -15.82 -17.19 -25.41
C ASN A 60 -14.71 -16.51 -26.21
N HIS A 61 -13.72 -15.89 -25.57
CA HIS A 61 -12.65 -15.15 -26.26
C HIS A 61 -11.25 -15.48 -25.74
N ARG A 62 -11.06 -16.67 -25.15
CA ARG A 62 -9.73 -17.11 -24.69
C ARG A 62 -8.86 -17.55 -25.86
N ALA A 63 -7.55 -17.52 -25.66
CA ALA A 63 -6.58 -18.08 -26.59
C ALA A 63 -6.98 -19.51 -27.02
N PRO A 64 -6.83 -19.89 -28.31
CA PRO A 64 -7.25 -21.19 -28.84
C PRO A 64 -6.68 -22.41 -28.09
N TRP A 65 -5.49 -22.27 -27.50
CA TRP A 65 -4.78 -23.28 -26.72
C TRP A 65 -5.10 -23.25 -25.21
N PHE A 66 -6.04 -22.43 -24.74
CA PHE A 66 -6.34 -22.28 -23.31
C PHE A 66 -6.74 -23.61 -22.62
N LYS A 67 -7.37 -24.53 -23.35
CA LYS A 67 -7.68 -25.88 -22.83
C LYS A 67 -6.43 -26.73 -22.62
N ASN A 68 -5.34 -26.44 -23.33
CA ASN A 68 -4.05 -27.12 -23.23
C ASN A 68 -3.10 -26.45 -22.22
N ARG A 69 -3.43 -25.27 -21.66
CA ARG A 69 -2.50 -24.42 -20.87
C ARG A 69 -1.73 -25.13 -19.77
N GLU A 70 -2.36 -26.08 -19.06
CA GLU A 70 -1.71 -26.85 -17.98
C GLU A 70 -0.67 -27.85 -18.53
N SER A 71 -0.70 -28.14 -19.83
CA SER A 71 0.24 -29.04 -20.50
C SER A 71 1.34 -28.30 -21.27
N ILE A 72 1.21 -26.97 -21.44
CA ILE A 72 2.19 -26.16 -22.16
C ILE A 72 3.41 -25.93 -21.27
N LYS A 73 4.56 -26.44 -21.71
CA LYS A 73 5.87 -26.29 -21.06
C LYS A 73 6.81 -25.38 -21.85
N ASN A 74 6.64 -25.34 -23.17
CA ASN A 74 7.43 -24.51 -24.05
C ASN A 74 6.50 -23.70 -24.96
N VAL A 75 6.83 -22.44 -25.18
CA VAL A 75 6.23 -21.60 -26.20
C VAL A 75 7.32 -21.23 -27.20
N VAL A 76 7.04 -21.39 -28.48
CA VAL A 76 7.90 -20.96 -29.59
C VAL A 76 7.08 -20.05 -30.48
N ILE A 77 7.46 -18.77 -30.55
CA ILE A 77 6.89 -17.81 -31.48
C ILE A 77 7.89 -17.67 -32.61
N GLU A 78 7.54 -18.16 -33.79
CA GLU A 78 8.43 -18.15 -34.95
C GLU A 78 8.50 -16.77 -35.61
N GLU A 79 9.45 -16.61 -36.52
CA GLU A 79 9.57 -15.38 -37.33
C GLU A 79 8.29 -15.15 -38.15
N GLY A 80 7.81 -13.91 -38.12
CA GLY A 80 6.64 -13.43 -38.83
C GLY A 80 5.51 -12.94 -37.92
N ALA A 81 5.36 -13.49 -36.71
CA ALA A 81 4.42 -12.96 -35.72
C ALA A 81 4.89 -11.59 -35.19
N THR A 82 4.02 -10.58 -35.16
CA THR A 82 4.40 -9.18 -34.87
C THR A 82 4.10 -8.71 -33.45
N ASN A 83 3.24 -9.40 -32.72
CA ASN A 83 2.88 -9.13 -31.33
C ASN A 83 2.71 -10.44 -30.54
N ILE A 84 2.71 -10.32 -29.22
CA ILE A 84 2.13 -11.30 -28.30
C ILE A 84 0.90 -10.65 -27.70
N SER A 85 -0.28 -11.15 -28.08
CA SER A 85 -1.53 -10.47 -27.77
C SER A 85 -1.96 -10.57 -26.32
N THR A 86 -2.89 -9.71 -25.94
CA THR A 86 -3.48 -9.67 -24.61
C THR A 86 -3.98 -11.06 -24.18
N TYR A 87 -3.63 -11.50 -22.97
CA TYR A 87 -3.96 -12.83 -22.42
C TYR A 87 -3.46 -14.07 -23.22
N ALA A 88 -2.57 -13.92 -24.22
CA ALA A 88 -2.15 -15.03 -25.09
C ALA A 88 -1.69 -16.29 -24.35
N PHE A 89 -0.88 -16.15 -23.29
CA PHE A 89 -0.37 -17.27 -22.49
C PHE A 89 -0.88 -17.24 -21.04
N TYR A 90 -1.99 -16.54 -20.79
CA TYR A 90 -2.63 -16.47 -19.48
C TYR A 90 -2.85 -17.85 -18.86
N CYS A 91 -2.42 -18.01 -17.61
CA CYS A 91 -2.54 -19.26 -16.84
C CYS A 91 -1.84 -20.47 -17.49
N CYS A 92 -0.84 -20.28 -18.35
CA CYS A 92 0.09 -21.34 -18.72
C CYS A 92 1.04 -21.64 -17.54
N SER A 93 0.48 -22.17 -16.46
CA SER A 93 1.12 -22.36 -15.14
C SER A 93 2.39 -23.22 -15.18
N ASN A 94 2.49 -24.14 -16.15
CA ASN A 94 3.60 -25.06 -16.37
C ASN A 94 4.59 -24.60 -17.44
N LEU A 95 4.45 -23.38 -17.97
CA LEU A 95 5.36 -22.79 -18.95
C LEU A 95 6.75 -22.55 -18.33
N ILE A 96 7.77 -23.16 -18.92
CA ILE A 96 9.17 -23.09 -18.45
C ILE A 96 10.03 -22.29 -19.44
N ASN A 97 9.84 -22.54 -20.75
CA ASN A 97 10.69 -21.95 -21.79
C ASN A 97 9.85 -21.15 -22.77
N ILE A 98 10.33 -19.97 -23.13
CA ILE A 98 9.72 -19.10 -24.14
C ILE A 98 10.80 -18.72 -25.15
N THR A 99 10.49 -18.90 -26.44
CA THR A 99 11.28 -18.36 -27.55
C THR A 99 10.45 -17.30 -28.25
N ILE A 100 10.95 -16.06 -28.28
CA ILE A 100 10.32 -14.92 -28.96
C ILE A 100 11.20 -14.55 -30.16
N SER A 101 10.63 -14.54 -31.36
CA SER A 101 11.33 -14.18 -32.60
C SER A 101 11.61 -12.67 -32.70
N ASN A 102 12.46 -12.28 -33.66
CA ASN A 102 12.82 -10.87 -33.88
C ASN A 102 11.79 -10.11 -34.73
N SER A 103 10.67 -10.72 -35.11
CA SER A 103 9.54 -10.04 -35.72
C SER A 103 8.58 -9.45 -34.69
N VAL A 104 8.60 -9.93 -33.44
CA VAL A 104 7.72 -9.45 -32.37
C VAL A 104 8.17 -8.07 -31.91
N THR A 105 7.25 -7.12 -31.97
CA THR A 105 7.47 -5.70 -31.62
C THR A 105 6.76 -5.30 -30.32
N ASN A 106 5.70 -6.00 -29.94
CA ASN A 106 4.88 -5.66 -28.78
C ASN A 106 4.55 -6.90 -27.95
N ILE A 107 4.56 -6.75 -26.62
CA ILE A 107 4.02 -7.73 -25.68
C ILE A 107 2.89 -7.03 -24.93
N GLU A 108 1.67 -7.48 -25.15
CA GLU A 108 0.47 -6.81 -24.67
C GLU A 108 0.08 -7.22 -23.25
N SER A 109 -0.99 -6.59 -22.76
CA SER A 109 -1.43 -6.70 -21.37
C SER A 109 -1.76 -8.14 -20.97
N ASP A 110 -1.36 -8.54 -19.76
CA ASP A 110 -1.57 -9.89 -19.22
C ASP A 110 -1.05 -11.08 -20.07
N ALA A 111 -0.23 -10.83 -21.10
CA ALA A 111 0.22 -11.87 -22.05
C ALA A 111 0.82 -13.11 -21.38
N PHE A 112 1.60 -12.94 -20.31
CA PHE A 112 2.23 -14.02 -19.52
C PHE A 112 1.72 -14.07 -18.08
N ALA A 113 0.56 -13.48 -17.81
CA ALA A 113 -0.03 -13.48 -16.48
C ALA A 113 -0.23 -14.92 -15.95
N THR A 114 0.22 -15.17 -14.72
CA THR A 114 0.12 -16.47 -14.04
C THR A 114 0.91 -17.62 -14.70
N CYS A 115 1.98 -17.31 -15.43
CA CYS A 115 2.96 -18.32 -15.90
C CYS A 115 3.91 -18.74 -14.78
N SER A 116 3.38 -19.40 -13.75
CA SER A 116 4.07 -19.59 -12.46
C SER A 116 5.32 -20.49 -12.50
N SER A 117 5.56 -21.27 -13.54
CA SER A 117 6.79 -22.09 -13.71
C SER A 117 7.93 -21.38 -14.44
N LEU A 118 7.68 -20.19 -14.99
CA LEU A 118 8.67 -19.42 -15.72
C LEU A 118 9.71 -18.88 -14.72
N THR A 119 10.98 -19.17 -14.95
CA THR A 119 12.07 -18.75 -14.04
C THR A 119 12.82 -17.52 -14.54
N ASN A 120 12.85 -17.32 -15.85
CA ASN A 120 13.47 -16.17 -16.47
C ASN A 120 12.83 -15.88 -17.83
N ILE A 121 12.90 -14.63 -18.26
CA ILE A 121 12.48 -14.21 -19.60
C ILE A 121 13.42 -13.13 -20.14
N THR A 122 13.80 -13.27 -21.40
CA THR A 122 14.59 -12.28 -22.12
C THR A 122 13.73 -11.66 -23.21
N ILE A 123 13.57 -10.35 -23.14
CA ILE A 123 12.84 -9.56 -24.13
C ILE A 123 13.80 -9.31 -25.31
N PRO A 124 13.45 -9.69 -26.56
CA PRO A 124 14.34 -9.52 -27.71
C PRO A 124 14.48 -8.06 -28.14
N ASN A 125 15.52 -7.75 -28.93
CA ASN A 125 15.81 -6.40 -29.43
C ASN A 125 14.81 -5.87 -30.48
N SER A 126 13.83 -6.69 -30.87
CA SER A 126 12.73 -6.27 -31.74
C SER A 126 11.57 -5.65 -30.97
N VAL A 127 11.43 -5.97 -29.68
CA VAL A 127 10.32 -5.50 -28.86
C VAL A 127 10.55 -4.05 -28.47
N MET A 128 9.56 -3.22 -28.76
CA MET A 128 9.50 -1.78 -28.50
C MET A 128 8.61 -1.46 -27.30
N SER A 129 7.55 -2.24 -27.07
CA SER A 129 6.57 -2.02 -26.00
C SER A 129 6.28 -3.30 -25.21
N ILE A 130 6.23 -3.15 -23.88
CA ILE A 130 5.69 -4.13 -22.94
C ILE A 130 4.55 -3.43 -22.21
N GLU A 131 3.33 -3.93 -22.34
CA GLU A 131 2.14 -3.25 -21.80
C GLU A 131 1.85 -3.61 -20.34
N GLU A 132 0.77 -3.04 -19.80
CA GLU A 132 0.39 -3.12 -18.40
C GLU A 132 0.19 -4.58 -17.96
N PHE A 133 0.75 -4.95 -16.81
CA PHE A 133 0.66 -6.32 -16.26
C PHE A 133 1.07 -7.46 -17.21
N ALA A 134 1.79 -7.19 -18.31
CA ALA A 134 2.16 -8.20 -19.32
C ALA A 134 2.81 -9.46 -18.72
N ILE A 135 3.48 -9.31 -17.56
CA ILE A 135 4.07 -10.39 -16.77
C ILE A 135 3.68 -10.12 -15.31
N ILE A 136 2.70 -10.83 -14.77
CA ILE A 136 2.15 -10.68 -13.40
C ILE A 136 1.92 -12.07 -12.80
N ASP A 137 2.05 -12.20 -11.47
CA ASP A 137 1.80 -13.47 -10.76
C ASP A 137 2.64 -14.66 -11.29
N CYS A 138 3.81 -14.37 -11.86
CA CYS A 138 4.81 -15.38 -12.25
C CYS A 138 5.69 -15.73 -11.04
N ASP A 139 5.14 -16.51 -10.12
CA ASP A 139 5.74 -16.74 -8.80
C ASP A 139 7.17 -17.28 -8.80
N ASN A 140 7.58 -18.10 -9.77
CA ASN A 140 8.96 -18.62 -9.85
C ASN A 140 9.91 -17.73 -10.68
N LEU A 141 9.43 -16.62 -11.25
CA LEU A 141 10.26 -15.75 -12.07
C LEU A 141 11.32 -15.10 -11.20
N GLU A 142 12.59 -15.44 -11.42
CA GLU A 142 13.72 -14.91 -10.66
C GLU A 142 14.33 -13.68 -11.32
N SER A 143 14.24 -13.59 -12.65
CA SER A 143 14.75 -12.43 -13.39
C SER A 143 14.08 -12.19 -14.74
N ILE A 144 14.13 -10.94 -15.17
CA ILE A 144 13.76 -10.50 -16.52
C ILE A 144 14.90 -9.68 -17.12
N THR A 145 15.14 -9.82 -18.42
CA THR A 145 16.09 -8.98 -19.16
C THR A 145 15.37 -8.14 -20.21
N ILE A 146 15.47 -6.82 -20.08
CA ILE A 146 14.91 -5.82 -20.99
C ILE A 146 15.97 -5.42 -22.03
N SER A 147 15.65 -5.53 -23.31
CA SER A 147 16.53 -5.19 -24.43
C SER A 147 16.75 -3.68 -24.62
N ASN A 148 17.63 -3.30 -25.53
CA ASN A 148 17.95 -1.89 -25.81
C ASN A 148 16.83 -1.13 -26.56
N SER A 149 15.92 -1.86 -27.21
CA SER A 149 14.87 -1.35 -28.08
C SER A 149 13.61 -0.94 -27.33
N VAL A 150 13.38 -1.49 -26.14
CA VAL A 150 12.17 -1.21 -25.35
C VAL A 150 12.13 0.27 -24.98
N THR A 151 11.10 0.95 -25.49
CA THR A 151 10.82 2.36 -25.23
C THR A 151 9.65 2.56 -24.28
N ASN A 152 8.74 1.58 -24.18
CA ASN A 152 7.56 1.63 -23.33
C ASN A 152 7.48 0.41 -22.41
N ILE A 153 7.27 0.65 -21.11
CA ILE A 153 6.97 -0.35 -20.09
C ILE A 153 5.72 0.14 -19.35
N GLY A 154 4.63 -0.61 -19.48
CA GLY A 154 3.38 -0.36 -18.77
C GLY A 154 3.51 -0.57 -17.26
N ASP A 155 2.58 0.03 -16.52
CA ASP A 155 2.55 -0.08 -15.08
C ASP A 155 2.27 -1.53 -14.63
N GLY A 156 2.69 -1.87 -13.40
CA GLY A 156 2.48 -3.21 -12.86
C GLY A 156 3.32 -4.33 -13.48
N LEU A 157 4.32 -4.03 -14.32
CA LEU A 157 5.28 -5.03 -14.80
C LEU A 157 5.88 -5.82 -13.63
N CYS A 158 5.73 -7.14 -13.69
CA CYS A 158 6.17 -8.08 -12.67
C CYS A 158 5.58 -7.84 -11.27
N TYR A 159 4.35 -7.32 -11.18
CA TYR A 159 3.60 -7.31 -9.94
C TYR A 159 3.32 -8.75 -9.46
N ARG A 160 3.50 -9.01 -8.17
CA ARG A 160 3.34 -10.33 -7.51
C ARG A 160 4.21 -11.44 -8.10
N CYS A 161 5.34 -11.10 -8.72
CA CYS A 161 6.36 -12.09 -9.07
C CYS A 161 7.23 -12.38 -7.83
N SER A 162 6.72 -13.20 -6.92
CA SER A 162 7.23 -13.35 -5.54
C SER A 162 8.68 -13.81 -5.41
N ASN A 163 9.28 -14.45 -6.43
CA ASN A 163 10.71 -14.80 -6.46
C ASN A 163 11.58 -13.85 -7.29
N LEU A 164 11.04 -12.75 -7.83
CA LEU A 164 11.79 -11.84 -8.69
C LEU A 164 12.86 -11.12 -7.89
N LYS A 165 14.12 -11.37 -8.25
CA LYS A 165 15.29 -10.79 -7.57
C LYS A 165 15.95 -9.68 -8.38
N ASN A 166 15.89 -9.79 -9.71
CA ASN A 166 16.62 -8.92 -10.62
C ASN A 166 15.83 -8.59 -11.88
N ILE A 167 15.74 -7.30 -12.19
CA ILE A 167 15.39 -6.80 -13.51
C ILE A 167 16.67 -6.29 -14.15
N TYR A 168 17.09 -6.87 -15.27
CA TYR A 168 18.23 -6.42 -16.05
C TYR A 168 17.78 -5.54 -17.20
N VAL A 169 18.57 -4.53 -17.53
CA VAL A 169 18.32 -3.65 -18.68
C VAL A 169 19.62 -3.57 -19.48
N ASP A 170 19.54 -3.74 -20.80
CA ASP A 170 20.68 -3.54 -21.70
C ASP A 170 21.27 -2.13 -21.50
N LYS A 171 22.60 -2.04 -21.35
CA LYS A 171 23.31 -0.77 -21.12
C LYS A 171 23.02 0.31 -22.19
N ASN A 172 22.70 -0.12 -23.41
CA ASN A 172 22.42 0.74 -24.55
C ASN A 172 20.95 1.15 -24.63
N ASN A 173 20.06 0.64 -23.77
CA ASN A 173 18.68 1.13 -23.68
C ASN A 173 18.70 2.63 -23.36
N GLN A 174 17.96 3.43 -24.13
CA GLN A 174 17.93 4.89 -24.00
C GLN A 174 16.86 5.42 -23.03
N TYR A 175 15.94 4.57 -22.57
CA TYR A 175 14.74 4.94 -21.82
C TYR A 175 14.73 4.39 -20.38
N TYR A 176 15.41 3.27 -20.16
CA TYR A 176 15.43 2.56 -18.89
C TYR A 176 16.86 2.27 -18.43
N SER A 177 16.98 2.02 -17.14
CA SER A 177 18.21 1.53 -16.53
C SER A 177 17.90 0.59 -15.38
N SER A 178 18.86 -0.25 -15.03
CA SER A 178 18.78 -1.09 -13.83
C SER A 178 19.96 -0.82 -12.92
N GLU A 179 19.71 -0.73 -11.63
CA GLU A 179 20.73 -0.66 -10.60
C GLU A 179 20.39 -1.63 -9.47
N ASN A 180 21.32 -2.54 -9.16
CA ASN A 180 21.12 -3.60 -8.16
C ASN A 180 19.85 -4.43 -8.40
N GLY A 181 19.48 -4.62 -9.68
CA GLY A 181 18.29 -5.36 -10.10
C GLY A 181 16.97 -4.58 -9.99
N ILE A 182 17.00 -3.31 -9.57
CA ILE A 182 15.82 -2.43 -9.49
C ILE A 182 15.69 -1.66 -10.81
N LEU A 183 14.46 -1.58 -11.33
CA LEU A 183 14.15 -0.90 -12.59
C LEU A 183 13.87 0.59 -12.37
N PHE A 184 14.51 1.41 -13.18
CA PHE A 184 14.32 2.85 -13.24
C PHE A 184 14.15 3.31 -14.70
N ASN A 185 13.67 4.53 -14.88
CA ASN A 185 13.89 5.24 -16.15
C ASN A 185 15.39 5.57 -16.33
N LYS A 186 15.77 6.07 -17.50
CA LYS A 186 17.19 6.20 -17.90
C LYS A 186 18.00 7.10 -16.98
N ASP A 187 17.44 8.25 -16.62
CA ASP A 187 18.06 9.23 -15.73
C ASP A 187 17.85 8.91 -14.23
N LYS A 188 17.14 7.80 -13.94
CA LYS A 188 16.78 7.34 -12.60
C LYS A 188 15.94 8.34 -11.78
N SER A 189 15.23 9.26 -12.43
CA SER A 189 14.29 10.15 -11.75
C SER A 189 12.99 9.44 -11.33
N LYS A 190 12.65 8.29 -11.94
CA LYS A 190 11.50 7.45 -11.58
C LYS A 190 11.95 6.04 -11.21
N LEU A 191 11.58 5.59 -10.01
CA LEU A 191 11.67 4.18 -9.64
C LEU A 191 10.42 3.48 -10.17
N ILE A 192 10.63 2.55 -11.11
CA ILE A 192 9.53 1.89 -11.85
C ILE A 192 9.15 0.58 -11.16
N LYS A 193 10.13 -0.26 -10.81
CA LYS A 193 9.85 -1.54 -10.14
C LYS A 193 10.99 -1.98 -9.24
N TYR A 194 10.68 -2.13 -7.96
CA TYR A 194 11.45 -2.89 -7.01
C TYR A 194 11.01 -4.37 -7.06
N PRO A 195 11.94 -5.32 -7.27
CA PRO A 195 11.57 -6.74 -7.37
C PRO A 195 11.04 -7.34 -6.05
N ASP A 196 9.89 -8.01 -6.12
CA ASP A 196 9.12 -8.49 -4.95
C ASP A 196 9.85 -9.58 -4.14
N GLY A 197 10.69 -10.36 -4.82
CA GLY A 197 11.51 -11.43 -4.23
C GLY A 197 12.84 -10.97 -3.63
N LYS A 198 13.12 -9.65 -3.58
CA LYS A 198 14.29 -9.16 -2.84
C LYS A 198 14.06 -9.33 -1.33
N ILE A 199 14.97 -10.06 -0.70
CA ILE A 199 14.92 -10.40 0.73
C ILE A 199 15.39 -9.28 1.66
N ASN A 200 15.80 -8.13 1.12
CA ASN A 200 16.23 -6.99 1.93
C ASN A 200 15.06 -6.51 2.80
N LYS A 201 15.32 -6.30 4.09
CA LYS A 201 14.34 -5.71 5.02
C LYS A 201 14.21 -4.20 4.88
N GLN A 202 15.21 -3.56 4.29
CA GLN A 202 15.28 -2.10 4.16
C GLN A 202 15.62 -1.72 2.73
N CYS A 203 14.99 -0.65 2.25
CA CYS A 203 15.31 0.01 1.00
C CYS A 203 15.61 1.48 1.26
N ILE A 204 16.68 2.00 0.65
CA ILE A 204 16.99 3.43 0.59
C ILE A 204 16.83 3.83 -0.87
N ILE A 205 15.86 4.68 -1.15
CA ILE A 205 15.62 5.19 -2.50
C ILE A 205 16.70 6.24 -2.82
N PRO A 206 17.35 6.21 -4.00
CA PRO A 206 18.39 7.17 -4.37
C PRO A 206 17.91 8.63 -4.41
N ASP A 207 18.76 9.58 -4.01
CA ASP A 207 18.45 11.02 -3.87
C ASP A 207 18.07 11.75 -5.17
N ASN A 208 18.24 11.11 -6.34
CA ASN A 208 17.84 11.69 -7.62
C ASN A 208 16.44 11.23 -8.06
N VAL A 209 15.81 10.29 -7.34
CA VAL A 209 14.44 9.85 -7.61
C VAL A 209 13.47 10.94 -7.17
N THR A 210 12.64 11.41 -8.10
CA THR A 210 11.58 12.39 -7.86
C THR A 210 10.19 11.77 -7.86
N ASP A 211 10.03 10.59 -8.47
CA ASP A 211 8.75 9.88 -8.60
C ASP A 211 8.87 8.40 -8.22
N ILE A 212 7.92 7.93 -7.41
CA ILE A 212 7.71 6.50 -7.13
C ILE A 212 6.52 6.05 -7.97
N GLY A 213 6.79 5.22 -8.98
CA GLY A 213 5.80 4.83 -9.98
C GLY A 213 4.66 3.95 -9.43
N GLU A 214 3.62 3.78 -10.25
CA GLU A 214 2.51 2.89 -9.92
C GLU A 214 3.02 1.47 -9.70
N TYR A 215 2.54 0.80 -8.65
CA TYR A 215 2.98 -0.55 -8.25
C TYR A 215 4.49 -0.73 -7.96
N ALA A 216 5.27 0.35 -7.84
CA ALA A 216 6.73 0.26 -7.80
C ALA A 216 7.30 -0.63 -6.68
N PHE A 217 6.67 -0.64 -5.51
CA PHE A 217 6.97 -1.55 -4.38
C PHE A 217 5.80 -2.49 -4.08
N ALA A 218 4.80 -2.59 -4.95
CA ALA A 218 3.64 -3.41 -4.66
C ALA A 218 4.03 -4.89 -4.46
N ALA A 219 3.47 -5.53 -3.44
CA ALA A 219 3.75 -6.89 -2.97
C ALA A 219 5.18 -7.14 -2.44
N CYS A 220 5.95 -6.10 -2.11
CA CYS A 220 7.25 -6.21 -1.45
C CYS A 220 7.12 -6.64 0.03
N SER A 221 6.69 -7.88 0.25
CA SER A 221 6.34 -8.46 1.55
C SER A 221 7.52 -8.65 2.51
N SER A 222 8.76 -8.49 2.07
CA SER A 222 9.96 -8.58 2.92
C SER A 222 10.41 -7.24 3.52
N LEU A 223 10.00 -6.11 2.93
CA LEU A 223 10.43 -4.78 3.37
C LEU A 223 9.72 -4.38 4.67
N THR A 224 10.51 -4.06 5.70
CA THR A 224 10.02 -3.56 6.99
C THR A 224 10.12 -2.05 7.12
N SER A 225 10.98 -1.41 6.33
CA SER A 225 11.17 0.06 6.30
C SER A 225 11.70 0.53 4.94
N ILE A 226 11.28 1.72 4.52
CA ILE A 226 11.72 2.36 3.27
C ILE A 226 12.10 3.80 3.58
N THR A 227 13.28 4.23 3.14
CA THR A 227 13.74 5.62 3.24
C THR A 227 13.45 6.33 1.93
N ILE A 228 12.55 7.32 1.96
CA ILE A 228 12.18 8.16 0.83
C ILE A 228 12.99 9.47 0.91
N PRO A 229 13.78 9.84 -0.12
CA PRO A 229 14.55 11.07 -0.13
C PRO A 229 13.67 12.31 -0.36
N ASN A 230 14.17 13.48 0.06
CA ASN A 230 13.49 14.78 -0.11
C ASN A 230 13.37 15.24 -1.57
N SER A 231 13.90 14.49 -2.54
CA SER A 231 13.71 14.72 -3.96
C SER A 231 12.34 14.24 -4.44
N VAL A 232 11.71 13.29 -3.75
CA VAL A 232 10.41 12.72 -4.14
C VAL A 232 9.31 13.73 -3.92
N THR A 233 8.54 14.00 -4.98
CA THR A 233 7.42 14.97 -4.95
C THR A 233 6.05 14.29 -4.96
N SER A 234 5.97 13.04 -5.40
CA SER A 234 4.72 12.27 -5.53
C SER A 234 4.92 10.80 -5.16
N ILE A 235 3.87 10.22 -4.59
CA ILE A 235 3.73 8.77 -4.41
C ILE A 235 2.52 8.35 -5.24
N SER A 236 2.76 7.56 -6.29
CA SER A 236 1.71 7.16 -7.24
C SER A 236 0.73 6.13 -6.65
N ASP A 237 -0.33 5.85 -7.39
CA ASP A 237 -1.33 4.85 -7.05
C ASP A 237 -0.66 3.50 -6.75
N ARG A 238 -1.16 2.80 -5.73
CA ARG A 238 -0.69 1.44 -5.35
C ARG A 238 0.82 1.29 -5.17
N ALA A 239 1.59 2.37 -5.00
CA ALA A 239 3.05 2.35 -4.96
C ALA A 239 3.61 1.36 -3.93
N PHE A 240 2.97 1.23 -2.76
CA PHE A 240 3.32 0.29 -1.68
C PHE A 240 2.20 -0.71 -1.39
N TYR A 241 1.32 -0.98 -2.38
CA TYR A 241 0.20 -1.90 -2.23
C TYR A 241 0.65 -3.30 -1.77
N TYR A 242 0.00 -3.89 -0.77
CA TYR A 242 0.40 -5.17 -0.19
C TYR A 242 1.86 -5.26 0.32
N CYS A 243 2.48 -4.15 0.74
CA CYS A 243 3.71 -4.18 1.54
C CYS A 243 3.42 -4.65 2.98
N SER A 244 2.99 -5.90 3.15
CA SER A 244 2.40 -6.43 4.38
C SER A 244 3.32 -6.42 5.60
N SER A 245 4.64 -6.41 5.41
CA SER A 245 5.64 -6.32 6.50
C SER A 245 6.12 -4.90 6.80
N LEU A 246 5.70 -3.88 6.03
CA LEU A 246 6.14 -2.51 6.24
C LEU A 246 5.62 -2.00 7.58
N THR A 247 6.52 -1.70 8.51
CA THR A 247 6.17 -1.37 9.90
C THR A 247 6.07 0.14 10.15
N SER A 248 6.89 0.91 9.42
CA SER A 248 6.94 2.36 9.51
C SER A 248 7.42 2.97 8.20
N ILE A 249 6.92 4.17 7.90
CA ILE A 249 7.37 4.98 6.78
C ILE A 249 7.25 6.46 7.12
N THR A 250 8.25 7.26 6.73
CA THR A 250 8.22 8.72 6.87
C THR A 250 8.09 9.33 5.49
N ILE A 251 7.03 10.12 5.28
CA ILE A 251 6.82 10.83 4.03
C ILE A 251 7.55 12.17 4.12
N PRO A 252 8.48 12.50 3.20
CA PRO A 252 9.25 13.74 3.27
C PRO A 252 8.41 14.97 2.91
N ASN A 253 8.77 16.13 3.45
CA ASN A 253 8.07 17.42 3.25
C ASN A 253 8.04 17.90 1.78
N SER A 254 8.75 17.24 0.88
CA SER A 254 8.72 17.49 -0.56
C SER A 254 7.51 16.86 -1.24
N VAL A 255 6.87 15.86 -0.63
CA VAL A 255 5.73 15.15 -1.21
C VAL A 255 4.48 16.02 -1.13
N THR A 256 3.80 16.17 -2.26
CA THR A 256 2.55 16.95 -2.37
C THR A 256 1.31 16.07 -2.54
N SER A 257 1.46 14.82 -2.97
CA SER A 257 0.32 13.92 -3.20
C SER A 257 0.64 12.46 -2.86
N ILE A 258 -0.38 11.76 -2.34
CA ILE A 258 -0.39 10.32 -2.12
C ILE A 258 -1.53 9.72 -2.95
N GLY A 259 -1.20 8.81 -3.86
CA GLY A 259 -2.15 8.18 -4.79
C GLY A 259 -3.15 7.23 -4.14
N GLY A 260 -4.15 6.84 -4.93
CA GLY A 260 -5.17 5.87 -4.56
C GLY A 260 -4.56 4.52 -4.20
N SER A 261 -5.03 3.91 -3.11
CA SER A 261 -4.51 2.63 -2.61
C SER A 261 -2.98 2.57 -2.38
N ALA A 262 -2.28 3.72 -2.27
CA ALA A 262 -0.81 3.75 -2.20
C ALA A 262 -0.21 2.87 -1.09
N PHE A 263 -0.86 2.79 0.09
CA PHE A 263 -0.46 1.95 1.22
C PHE A 263 -1.52 0.87 1.55
N ASN A 264 -2.44 0.58 0.63
CA ASN A 264 -3.49 -0.40 0.87
C ASN A 264 -2.87 -1.77 1.20
N SER A 265 -3.40 -2.41 2.25
CA SER A 265 -2.96 -3.69 2.77
C SER A 265 -1.52 -3.72 3.29
N CYS A 266 -0.97 -2.57 3.70
CA CYS A 266 0.22 -2.49 4.56
C CYS A 266 -0.14 -2.90 5.99
N SER A 267 -0.52 -4.17 6.19
CA SER A 267 -1.15 -4.66 7.43
C SER A 267 -0.29 -4.53 8.69
N SER A 268 1.05 -4.47 8.56
CA SER A 268 1.97 -4.26 9.69
C SER A 268 2.30 -2.79 9.96
N LEU A 269 1.77 -1.84 9.19
CA LEU A 269 2.10 -0.43 9.31
C LEU A 269 1.51 0.13 10.61
N THR A 270 2.38 0.41 11.57
CA THR A 270 1.98 0.91 12.91
C THR A 270 2.05 2.43 13.01
N ASN A 271 2.98 3.04 12.28
CA ASN A 271 3.29 4.45 12.35
C ASN A 271 3.56 5.00 10.94
N ILE A 272 2.88 6.08 10.58
CA ILE A 272 3.17 6.88 9.39
C ILE A 272 3.10 8.36 9.76
N THR A 273 4.09 9.12 9.29
CA THR A 273 4.07 10.59 9.39
C THR A 273 3.82 11.17 8.00
N ILE A 274 2.71 11.87 7.84
CA ILE A 274 2.34 12.59 6.61
C ILE A 274 2.54 14.08 6.84
N PRO A 275 3.38 14.77 6.04
CA PRO A 275 3.68 16.17 6.23
C PRO A 275 2.55 17.07 5.71
N ASN A 276 2.50 18.31 6.22
CA ASN A 276 1.55 19.34 5.80
C ASN A 276 1.74 19.84 4.35
N SER A 277 2.77 19.37 3.64
CA SER A 277 2.93 19.61 2.21
C SER A 277 1.97 18.78 1.35
N VAL A 278 1.43 17.68 1.89
CA VAL A 278 0.51 16.79 1.17
C VAL A 278 -0.87 17.41 1.06
N THR A 279 -1.29 17.73 -0.15
CA THR A 279 -2.58 18.37 -0.45
C THR A 279 -3.68 17.38 -0.80
N SER A 280 -3.34 16.14 -1.16
CA SER A 280 -4.30 15.10 -1.52
C SER A 280 -3.84 13.71 -1.07
N ILE A 281 -4.82 12.92 -0.60
CA ILE A 281 -4.68 11.50 -0.24
C ILE A 281 -5.79 10.77 -0.99
N GLY A 282 -5.44 9.90 -1.93
CA GLY A 282 -6.42 9.23 -2.78
C GLY A 282 -7.24 8.15 -2.04
N GLY A 283 -8.39 7.81 -2.63
CA GLY A 283 -9.27 6.76 -2.12
C GLY A 283 -8.55 5.44 -1.84
N SER A 284 -8.96 4.77 -0.76
CA SER A 284 -8.34 3.55 -0.24
C SER A 284 -6.84 3.65 0.13
N ALA A 285 -6.22 4.84 0.19
CA ALA A 285 -4.78 4.97 0.39
C ALA A 285 -4.23 4.17 1.58
N PHE A 286 -4.97 4.07 2.69
CA PHE A 286 -4.61 3.31 3.89
C PHE A 286 -5.56 2.16 4.20
N ASN A 287 -6.37 1.73 3.22
CA ASN A 287 -7.30 0.61 3.41
C ASN A 287 -6.54 -0.63 3.92
N SER A 288 -7.10 -1.31 4.92
CA SER A 288 -6.55 -2.53 5.52
C SER A 288 -5.14 -2.37 6.12
N CYS A 289 -4.75 -1.16 6.51
CA CYS A 289 -3.62 -0.91 7.41
C CYS A 289 -4.00 -1.31 8.85
N SER A 290 -4.27 -2.60 9.07
CA SER A 290 -4.91 -3.11 10.28
C SER A 290 -4.10 -2.94 11.58
N SER A 291 -2.80 -2.67 11.50
CA SER A 291 -1.95 -2.35 12.68
C SER A 291 -1.79 -0.85 12.94
N LEU A 292 -2.36 0.02 12.11
CA LEU A 292 -2.24 1.47 12.26
C LEU A 292 -3.04 1.91 13.48
N THR A 293 -2.38 2.53 14.46
CA THR A 293 -3.02 2.87 15.75
C THR A 293 -3.49 4.31 15.84
N ASN A 294 -2.82 5.20 15.11
CA ASN A 294 -3.10 6.63 15.06
C ASN A 294 -2.57 7.23 13.75
N ILE A 295 -3.23 8.29 13.28
CA ILE A 295 -2.77 9.07 12.12
C ILE A 295 -3.24 10.53 12.23
N THR A 296 -2.46 11.45 11.66
CA THR A 296 -2.81 12.86 11.51
C THR A 296 -3.01 13.17 10.03
N ILE A 297 -4.18 13.70 9.68
CA ILE A 297 -4.45 14.18 8.32
C ILE A 297 -3.82 15.57 8.13
N PRO A 298 -3.08 15.82 7.03
CA PRO A 298 -2.45 17.11 6.75
C PRO A 298 -3.44 18.28 6.64
N ASN A 299 -3.07 19.45 7.17
CA ASN A 299 -3.92 20.66 7.20
C ASN A 299 -4.36 21.21 5.83
N SER A 300 -3.79 20.72 4.74
CA SER A 300 -4.14 21.08 3.37
C SER A 300 -5.20 20.17 2.75
N VAL A 301 -5.50 19.02 3.36
CA VAL A 301 -6.48 18.06 2.85
C VAL A 301 -7.90 18.59 3.11
N THR A 302 -8.72 18.61 2.06
CA THR A 302 -10.12 19.09 2.12
C THR A 302 -11.15 17.97 2.05
N CYS A 303 -10.76 16.79 1.57
CA CYS A 303 -11.63 15.63 1.39
C CYS A 303 -10.93 14.38 1.94
N ILE A 304 -11.65 13.54 2.68
CA ILE A 304 -11.23 12.18 3.01
C ILE A 304 -11.95 11.24 2.05
N ASP A 305 -11.24 10.76 1.03
CA ASP A 305 -11.81 9.98 -0.07
C ASP A 305 -12.33 8.59 0.37
N ALA A 306 -13.10 7.98 -0.54
CA ALA A 306 -13.78 6.71 -0.29
C ALA A 306 -12.81 5.62 0.18
N TYR A 307 -13.20 4.92 1.25
CA TYR A 307 -12.45 3.81 1.87
C TYR A 307 -11.03 4.14 2.35
N THR A 308 -10.63 5.42 2.47
CA THR A 308 -9.25 5.81 2.80
C THR A 308 -8.67 5.06 4.00
N PHE A 309 -9.45 4.88 5.08
CA PHE A 309 -9.07 4.14 6.30
C PHE A 309 -9.89 2.87 6.52
N MET A 310 -10.62 2.39 5.51
CA MET A 310 -11.43 1.18 5.63
C MET A 310 -10.58 0.04 6.22
N ARG A 311 -11.10 -0.72 7.18
CA ARG A 311 -10.42 -1.85 7.86
C ARG A 311 -9.11 -1.49 8.58
N CYS A 312 -8.91 -0.22 8.95
CA CYS A 312 -7.90 0.14 9.95
C CYS A 312 -8.36 -0.25 11.36
N SER A 313 -8.51 -1.55 11.61
CA SER A 313 -9.20 -2.09 12.80
C SER A 313 -8.49 -1.82 14.12
N SER A 314 -7.19 -1.46 14.12
CA SER A 314 -6.46 -1.01 15.32
C SER A 314 -6.42 0.51 15.50
N LEU A 315 -7.04 1.28 14.60
CA LEU A 315 -7.02 2.74 14.65
C LEU A 315 -7.83 3.20 15.86
N THR A 316 -7.14 3.63 16.90
CA THR A 316 -7.77 4.09 18.16
C THR A 316 -8.12 5.57 18.12
N SER A 317 -7.33 6.35 17.38
CA SER A 317 -7.55 7.78 17.27
C SER A 317 -7.09 8.35 15.94
N ILE A 318 -7.73 9.43 15.48
CA ILE A 318 -7.34 10.18 14.28
C ILE A 318 -7.43 11.68 14.53
N THR A 319 -6.51 12.45 13.93
CA THR A 319 -6.62 13.92 13.88
C THR A 319 -7.10 14.36 12.51
N ILE A 320 -8.23 15.08 12.47
CA ILE A 320 -8.86 15.62 11.26
C ILE A 320 -8.74 17.16 11.27
N PRO A 321 -8.13 17.78 10.25
CA PRO A 321 -7.97 19.22 10.21
C PRO A 321 -9.28 19.94 9.87
N ASN A 322 -9.39 21.20 10.26
CA ASN A 322 -10.57 22.03 9.98
C ASN A 322 -10.73 22.39 8.49
N SER A 323 -9.71 22.10 7.68
CA SER A 323 -9.76 22.18 6.23
C SER A 323 -10.67 21.12 5.59
N VAL A 324 -10.94 19.99 6.28
CA VAL A 324 -11.80 18.93 5.77
C VAL A 324 -13.25 19.41 5.71
N THR A 325 -13.81 19.35 4.51
CA THR A 325 -15.21 19.73 4.20
C THR A 325 -16.07 18.54 3.80
N SER A 326 -15.48 17.42 3.37
CA SER A 326 -16.20 16.18 3.04
C SER A 326 -15.46 14.92 3.48
N ILE A 327 -16.24 13.88 3.81
CA ILE A 327 -15.80 12.53 4.13
C ILE A 327 -16.67 11.56 3.32
N GLU A 328 -16.04 10.87 2.37
CA GLU A 328 -16.73 10.06 1.38
C GLU A 328 -17.14 8.67 1.90
N TYR A 329 -17.90 7.95 1.08
CA TYR A 329 -18.42 6.62 1.40
C TYR A 329 -17.35 5.67 1.94
N GLY A 330 -17.63 5.06 3.09
CA GLY A 330 -16.83 3.96 3.61
C GLY A 330 -15.45 4.37 4.14
N ALA A 331 -15.12 5.67 4.21
CA ALA A 331 -13.78 6.15 4.59
C ALA A 331 -13.27 5.54 5.90
N PHE A 332 -14.15 5.31 6.88
CA PHE A 332 -13.84 4.72 8.18
C PHE A 332 -14.56 3.39 8.43
N ASN A 333 -14.99 2.68 7.39
CA ASN A 333 -15.70 1.41 7.55
C ASN A 333 -14.80 0.34 8.19
N GLU A 334 -15.31 -0.43 9.16
CA GLU A 334 -14.55 -1.45 9.89
C GLU A 334 -13.32 -0.89 10.67
N CYS A 335 -13.39 0.38 11.11
CA CYS A 335 -12.45 0.99 12.06
C CYS A 335 -12.89 0.71 13.51
N SER A 336 -13.07 -0.56 13.85
CA SER A 336 -13.78 -0.99 15.07
C SER A 336 -13.14 -0.61 16.41
N SER A 337 -11.88 -0.15 16.41
CA SER A 337 -11.20 0.36 17.62
C SER A 337 -11.24 1.89 17.74
N LEU A 338 -11.86 2.61 16.79
CA LEU A 338 -11.84 4.07 16.76
C LEU A 338 -12.71 4.63 17.89
N THR A 339 -12.08 5.19 18.91
CA THR A 339 -12.77 5.78 20.06
C THR A 339 -12.72 7.29 20.07
N ASP A 340 -11.69 7.89 19.48
CA ASP A 340 -11.40 9.32 19.59
C ASP A 340 -11.08 9.96 18.23
N VAL A 341 -11.78 11.04 17.90
CA VAL A 341 -11.49 11.89 16.74
C VAL A 341 -11.12 13.27 17.24
N TYR A 342 -9.90 13.73 16.93
CA TYR A 342 -9.44 15.06 17.26
C TYR A 342 -9.66 15.98 16.07
N TYR A 343 -10.75 16.74 16.09
CA TYR A 343 -11.02 17.73 15.07
C TYR A 343 -10.38 19.07 15.44
N THR A 344 -9.56 19.62 14.56
CA THR A 344 -8.85 20.88 14.84
C THR A 344 -9.72 22.13 14.68
N GLY A 345 -10.94 21.98 14.16
CA GLY A 345 -11.92 23.06 14.04
C GLY A 345 -12.89 23.11 15.21
N THR A 346 -13.88 23.98 15.11
CA THR A 346 -14.96 24.15 16.08
C THR A 346 -16.04 23.10 15.90
N LYS A 347 -16.87 22.87 16.92
CA LYS A 347 -18.06 22.02 16.77
C LYS A 347 -18.98 22.46 15.64
N ALA A 348 -19.15 23.77 15.46
CA ALA A 348 -20.00 24.34 14.41
C ALA A 348 -19.43 24.15 12.99
N GLU A 349 -18.11 23.96 12.84
CA GLU A 349 -17.48 23.61 11.56
C GLU A 349 -17.65 22.11 11.26
N TRP A 350 -17.49 21.25 12.27
CA TRP A 350 -17.71 19.80 12.13
C TRP A 350 -19.14 19.47 11.68
N GLU A 351 -20.15 20.12 12.26
CA GLU A 351 -21.57 19.92 11.89
C GLU A 351 -21.90 20.32 10.44
N LYS A 352 -20.98 20.97 9.72
CA LYS A 352 -21.12 21.33 8.31
C LYS A 352 -20.38 20.40 7.36
N ILE A 353 -19.56 19.49 7.87
CA ILE A 353 -18.83 18.52 7.03
C ILE A 353 -19.87 17.60 6.38
N ASP A 354 -19.75 17.43 5.07
CA ASP A 354 -20.55 16.46 4.33
C ASP A 354 -19.99 15.05 4.58
N ILE A 355 -20.70 14.23 5.35
CA ILE A 355 -20.28 12.87 5.69
C ILE A 355 -21.23 11.90 5.00
N ASP A 356 -20.75 11.23 3.96
CA ASP A 356 -21.50 10.17 3.31
C ASP A 356 -21.53 8.91 4.19
N ASN A 357 -22.61 8.76 4.96
CA ASN A 357 -22.89 7.55 5.74
C ASN A 357 -23.88 6.60 5.06
N SER A 358 -23.92 6.58 3.71
CA SER A 358 -24.66 5.56 2.98
C SER A 358 -24.24 4.16 3.45
N TYR A 359 -25.21 3.25 3.59
CA TYR A 359 -24.98 1.86 4.03
C TYR A 359 -24.11 1.71 5.30
N ASN A 360 -24.17 2.68 6.23
CA ASN A 360 -23.40 2.67 7.48
C ASN A 360 -21.87 2.66 7.24
N GLY A 361 -21.41 3.24 6.13
CA GLY A 361 -20.01 3.23 5.74
C GLY A 361 -19.07 3.98 6.70
N ASN A 362 -19.59 4.87 7.55
CA ASN A 362 -18.83 5.71 8.47
C ASN A 362 -19.36 5.64 9.91
N ASP A 363 -20.10 4.58 10.29
CA ASP A 363 -20.64 4.41 11.65
C ASP A 363 -19.54 4.43 12.74
N ASP A 364 -18.38 3.83 12.50
CA ASP A 364 -17.26 3.84 13.45
C ASP A 364 -16.74 5.26 13.72
N LEU A 365 -16.71 6.12 12.69
CA LEU A 365 -16.38 7.54 12.84
C LEU A 365 -17.46 8.28 13.65
N LEU A 366 -18.74 8.07 13.31
CA LEU A 366 -19.86 8.78 13.91
C LEU A 366 -20.15 8.34 15.36
N ASN A 367 -19.74 7.13 15.73
CA ASN A 367 -19.86 6.62 17.10
C ASN A 367 -18.66 7.01 17.99
N ALA A 368 -17.56 7.49 17.41
CA ALA A 368 -16.39 7.94 18.16
C ALA A 368 -16.66 9.25 18.92
N THR A 369 -15.89 9.49 19.99
CA THR A 369 -15.90 10.77 20.69
C THR A 369 -15.15 11.81 19.87
N ILE A 370 -15.86 12.85 19.42
CA ILE A 370 -15.26 13.97 18.71
C ILE A 370 -14.81 15.05 19.70
N HIS A 371 -13.52 15.37 19.66
CA HIS A 371 -12.88 16.43 20.44
C HIS A 371 -12.65 17.65 19.55
N TYR A 372 -13.21 18.79 19.92
CA TYR A 372 -13.17 20.03 19.13
C TYR A 372 -12.17 21.04 19.71
N SER A 373 -11.66 21.94 18.88
CA SER A 373 -10.71 22.97 19.32
C SER A 373 -11.31 24.06 20.23
N ASP A 374 -12.61 24.31 20.11
CA ASP A 374 -13.35 25.34 20.87
C ASP A 374 -13.95 24.81 22.18
N ILE A 375 -13.95 23.49 22.36
CA ILE A 375 -14.39 22.84 23.58
C ILE A 375 -13.14 22.43 24.34
N ALA A 376 -12.87 23.11 25.45
CA ALA A 376 -11.82 22.67 26.37
C ALA A 376 -12.08 21.19 26.70
N PRO A 377 -11.08 20.30 26.53
CA PRO A 377 -11.26 18.90 26.84
C PRO A 377 -11.78 18.79 28.27
N SER A 378 -12.70 17.85 28.50
CA SER A 378 -13.09 17.49 29.85
C SER A 378 -11.79 17.28 30.63
N THR A 379 -11.59 18.02 31.72
CA THR A 379 -10.35 17.90 32.51
C THR A 379 -10.23 16.46 32.94
N ILE A 380 -9.37 15.68 32.26
CA ILE A 380 -9.19 14.25 32.54
C ILE A 380 -8.63 14.11 33.96
N TYR A 381 -7.87 15.11 34.41
CA TYR A 381 -7.37 15.20 35.77
C TYR A 381 -7.86 16.49 36.41
N SER A 382 -8.50 16.36 37.56
CA SER A 382 -8.85 17.50 38.38
C SER A 382 -7.58 18.12 39.01
N ALA A 383 -7.63 19.40 39.35
CA ALA A 383 -6.46 20.17 39.81
C ALA A 383 -5.72 19.56 41.04
N ASP A 384 -6.44 18.78 41.83
CA ASP A 384 -5.96 18.01 42.98
C ASP A 384 -5.01 16.85 42.60
N LYS A 385 -5.02 16.41 41.34
CA LYS A 385 -4.14 15.36 40.83
C LYS A 385 -2.77 15.87 40.38
N VAL A 386 -2.54 17.19 40.36
CA VAL A 386 -1.21 17.77 40.14
C VAL A 386 -0.67 18.39 41.41
N SER A 387 0.46 17.84 41.85
CA SER A 387 1.25 18.40 42.94
C SER A 387 2.45 19.14 42.38
N THR A 388 2.71 20.31 42.95
CA THR A 388 3.79 21.21 42.54
C THR A 388 4.67 21.52 43.73
N GLN A 389 5.99 21.46 43.55
CA GLN A 389 6.95 21.85 44.58
C GLN A 389 8.03 22.74 43.97
N ILE A 390 8.30 23.86 44.63
CA ILE A 390 9.45 24.72 44.27
C ILE A 390 10.64 24.31 45.13
N THR A 391 11.76 23.96 44.49
CA THR A 391 13.02 23.65 45.19
C THR A 391 14.19 24.11 44.34
N SER A 392 15.12 24.86 44.94
CA SER A 392 16.36 25.31 44.27
C SER A 392 16.14 25.98 42.91
N GLY A 393 15.14 26.87 42.81
CA GLY A 393 14.85 27.60 41.56
C GLY A 393 14.18 26.78 40.46
N LYS A 394 13.64 25.61 40.78
CA LYS A 394 12.93 24.73 39.84
C LYS A 394 11.50 24.46 40.32
N LEU A 395 10.55 24.46 39.39
CA LEU A 395 9.19 23.99 39.61
C LEU A 395 9.13 22.52 39.23
N LYS A 396 8.97 21.66 40.23
CA LYS A 396 8.71 20.23 40.06
C LYS A 396 7.21 19.99 39.96
N ILE A 397 6.81 19.20 38.98
CA ILE A 397 5.42 18.87 38.69
C ILE A 397 5.31 17.35 38.78
N THR A 398 4.39 16.86 39.61
CA THR A 398 4.11 15.43 39.76
C THR A 398 2.62 15.18 39.52
N LEU A 399 2.33 14.24 38.64
CA LEU A 399 0.99 13.74 38.36
C LEU A 399 0.69 12.56 39.27
N ASN A 400 -0.40 12.68 40.02
CA ASN A 400 -0.90 11.66 40.94
C ASN A 400 -2.08 10.94 40.30
N VAL A 401 -1.81 10.25 39.19
CA VAL A 401 -2.82 9.60 38.34
C VAL A 401 -2.52 8.11 38.23
N ASP A 402 -3.56 7.29 38.11
CA ASP A 402 -3.41 5.83 38.02
C ASP A 402 -3.06 5.37 36.58
N ASP A 403 -3.12 6.28 35.59
CA ASP A 403 -2.88 6.01 34.17
C ASP A 403 -1.41 6.13 33.75
N ASN A 404 -0.99 5.31 32.79
CA ASN A 404 0.34 5.36 32.17
C ASN A 404 0.45 6.50 31.13
N ILE A 405 0.57 7.75 31.60
CA ILE A 405 0.85 8.92 30.73
C ILE A 405 2.37 9.11 30.60
N ASN A 406 3.05 8.22 29.90
CA ASN A 406 4.46 8.42 29.56
C ASN A 406 4.60 9.13 28.20
N ASN A 407 5.65 9.93 28.02
CA ASN A 407 5.98 10.69 26.81
C ASN A 407 5.09 11.92 26.48
N ALA A 408 4.26 12.39 27.41
CA ALA A 408 3.60 13.69 27.24
C ALA A 408 4.57 14.87 27.43
N THR A 409 4.26 16.01 26.83
CA THR A 409 4.92 17.30 27.05
C THR A 409 4.14 18.14 28.05
N VAL A 410 4.77 18.58 29.13
CA VAL A 410 4.23 19.55 30.08
C VAL A 410 4.60 20.96 29.63
N TYR A 411 3.62 21.82 29.42
CA TYR A 411 3.79 23.25 29.21
C TYR A 411 3.46 24.01 30.50
N VAL A 412 4.29 24.98 30.85
CA VAL A 412 4.14 25.82 32.04
C VAL A 412 4.12 27.26 31.60
N ALA A 413 2.96 27.91 31.69
CA ALA A 413 2.81 29.32 31.35
C ALA A 413 2.86 30.15 32.64
N PHE A 414 3.81 31.07 32.70
CA PHE A 414 3.96 31.99 33.83
C PHE A 414 3.24 33.29 33.53
N ARG A 415 2.47 33.81 34.49
CA ARG A 415 1.74 35.07 34.34
C ARG A 415 2.21 36.15 35.29
N ASN A 416 1.98 37.40 34.91
CA ASN A 416 2.07 38.56 35.78
C ASN A 416 0.89 39.48 35.51
N LYS A 417 0.05 39.71 36.52
CA LYS A 417 -1.18 40.52 36.42
C LYS A 417 -2.09 40.06 35.27
N GLY A 418 -2.29 38.74 35.16
CA GLY A 418 -3.18 38.13 34.17
C GLY A 418 -2.60 37.91 32.77
N LYS A 419 -1.43 38.47 32.43
CA LYS A 419 -0.77 38.26 31.13
C LYS A 419 0.29 37.17 31.22
N ILE A 420 0.37 36.30 30.21
CA ILE A 420 1.47 35.33 30.07
C ILE A 420 2.77 36.10 29.75
N VAL A 421 3.83 35.85 30.52
CA VAL A 421 5.13 36.52 30.41
C VAL A 421 6.29 35.55 30.13
N ASP A 422 6.06 34.25 30.23
CA ASP A 422 7.02 33.19 29.93
C ASP A 422 6.27 31.86 29.71
N VAL A 423 6.79 30.98 28.84
CA VAL A 423 6.27 29.62 28.65
C VAL A 423 7.45 28.67 28.58
N LYS A 424 7.44 27.63 29.40
CA LYS A 424 8.45 26.57 29.40
C LYS A 424 7.81 25.24 29.09
N LYS A 425 8.59 24.33 28.51
CA LYS A 425 8.16 22.95 28.28
C LYS A 425 9.12 21.95 28.89
N SER A 426 8.61 20.80 29.32
CA SER A 426 9.37 19.66 29.81
C SER A 426 8.68 18.38 29.39
N THR A 427 9.44 17.37 28.98
CA THR A 427 8.88 16.02 28.81
C THR A 427 8.48 15.46 30.17
N LEU A 428 7.36 14.74 30.20
CA LEU A 428 6.86 13.98 31.33
C LEU A 428 7.51 12.59 31.33
N SER A 429 8.20 12.25 32.41
CA SER A 429 8.86 10.97 32.60
C SER A 429 8.51 10.42 33.98
N ASN A 430 7.99 9.20 34.05
CA ASN A 430 7.51 8.58 35.29
C ASN A 430 6.57 9.51 36.07
N LEU A 431 5.60 10.10 35.35
CA LEU A 431 4.61 11.05 35.88
C LEU A 431 5.21 12.32 36.51
N LYS A 432 6.47 12.66 36.19
CA LYS A 432 7.18 13.82 36.71
C LYS A 432 7.74 14.68 35.60
N ALA A 433 7.73 16.00 35.82
CA ALA A 433 8.34 16.99 34.94
C ALA A 433 8.98 18.11 35.78
N GLU A 434 9.95 18.80 35.21
CA GLU A 434 10.63 19.90 35.89
C GLU A 434 10.91 21.05 34.92
N VAL A 435 10.55 22.27 35.32
CA VAL A 435 10.92 23.49 34.59
C VAL A 435 11.71 24.42 35.49
N SER A 436 12.76 25.03 34.95
CA SER A 436 13.55 26.03 35.69
C SER A 436 12.76 27.33 35.83
N LEU A 437 12.76 27.95 37.00
CA LEU A 437 12.18 29.29 37.22
C LEU A 437 13.19 30.35 36.75
N SER A 438 12.71 31.46 36.19
CA SER A 438 13.57 32.61 35.91
C SER A 438 13.54 33.60 37.09
N ASN A 439 14.46 34.57 37.12
CA ASN A 439 14.52 35.63 38.14
C ASN A 439 13.39 36.69 37.99
N LYS A 440 12.36 36.43 37.18
CA LYS A 440 11.21 37.32 36.99
C LYS A 440 10.18 37.10 38.10
N THR A 441 9.44 38.16 38.43
CA THR A 441 8.29 38.07 39.33
C THR A 441 7.07 37.58 38.54
N TYR A 442 6.40 36.57 39.08
CA TYR A 442 5.19 35.97 38.53
C TYR A 442 4.07 36.06 39.57
N THR A 443 2.84 36.29 39.13
CA THR A 443 1.65 36.31 40.01
C THR A 443 0.92 34.98 40.01
N ASP A 444 1.00 34.23 38.90
CA ASP A 444 0.30 32.96 38.71
C ASP A 444 1.11 32.05 37.78
N ILE A 445 0.91 30.74 37.92
CA ILE A 445 1.46 29.72 37.02
C ILE A 445 0.33 28.82 36.54
N ASP A 446 0.20 28.67 35.22
CA ASP A 446 -0.69 27.70 34.60
C ASP A 446 0.13 26.49 34.12
N ILE A 447 -0.34 25.28 34.40
CA ILE A 447 0.28 24.03 33.95
C ILE A 447 -0.67 23.33 32.98
N TYR A 448 -0.12 22.95 31.83
CA TYR A 448 -0.78 22.18 30.78
C TYR A 448 0.03 20.92 30.51
N ILE A 449 -0.64 19.80 30.25
CA ILE A 449 -0.02 18.54 29.88
C ILE A 449 -0.52 18.16 28.49
N TRP A 450 0.36 17.77 27.60
CA TRP A 450 0.09 17.66 26.18
C TRP A 450 0.71 16.37 25.66
N ASN A 451 -0.09 15.35 25.36
CA ASN A 451 0.43 14.17 24.66
C ASN A 451 0.48 14.45 23.15
N ASP A 452 1.27 13.69 22.40
CA ASP A 452 1.49 13.84 20.96
C ASP A 452 0.19 13.77 20.11
N ARG A 453 -0.95 13.44 20.74
CA ARG A 453 -2.32 13.50 20.21
C ARG A 453 -2.91 14.92 20.05
N GLN A 454 -2.08 15.95 19.93
CA GLN A 454 -2.44 17.34 19.59
C GLN A 454 -3.61 18.04 20.34
N GLN A 455 -3.96 17.63 21.57
CA GLN A 455 -4.84 18.44 22.44
C GLN A 455 -4.32 18.54 23.89
N PRO A 456 -4.51 19.69 24.57
CA PRO A 456 -4.06 19.89 25.95
C PRO A 456 -4.92 19.08 26.94
N TYR A 457 -4.35 18.13 27.69
CA TYR A 457 -5.09 17.26 28.60
C TYR A 457 -5.82 18.01 29.72
N THR A 458 -5.30 19.13 30.23
CA THR A 458 -5.85 19.77 31.45
C THR A 458 -5.25 21.15 31.71
N TYR A 459 -6.04 22.11 32.24
CA TYR A 459 -5.57 23.25 33.07
C TYR A 459 -5.52 22.81 34.53
N VAL A 460 -4.33 22.58 35.10
CA VAL A 460 -4.26 21.78 36.34
C VAL A 460 -4.09 22.55 37.62
N LYS A 461 -3.78 23.86 37.62
CA LYS A 461 -3.77 24.65 38.87
C LYS A 461 -3.49 26.12 38.61
N ARG A 462 -4.06 26.99 39.44
CA ARG A 462 -3.49 28.30 39.77
C ARG A 462 -2.69 28.12 41.07
N VAL A 463 -1.36 28.18 40.98
CA VAL A 463 -0.45 28.12 42.15
C VAL A 463 -0.07 29.54 42.57
#